data_AF-A0A3A4NEP2-F1
#
_entry.id   AF-A0A3A4NEP2-F1
#
_cell.length_a   1.000
_cell.length_b   1.000
_cell.length_c   1.000
_cell.angle_alpha   90.00
_cell.angle_beta   90.00
_cell.angle_gamma   90.00
#
_symmetry.space_group_name_H-M   'P 1'
#
loop_
_entity.id
_entity.type
_entity.pdbx_description
1 polymer ?
#
loop_
_entity_poly.entity_id
_entity_poly.type
_entity_poly.pdbx_seq_one_letter_code
_entity_poly.pdbx_strand_id
1 'polypeptide(L)'
;MENYPEVLKDLADHVAFLMTERGEKAEAAAEIGFKTAEFLREHWGGQKIYIPKGITFAASQRDIEIYGRFRGTNALDLCREYKITNTRLYQIIHAMRKFRRPPDPEQPELFKEVAK
;
A
#
# COMPACT_ATOMS: atom_id res chain seq x y z
N MET A 1 -20.26 -22.80 1.25
CA MET A 1 -19.32 -21.84 0.63
C MET A 1 -18.61 -22.49 -0.56
N GLU A 2 -19.33 -23.15 -1.46
CA GLU A 2 -18.77 -23.43 -2.79
C GLU A 2 -18.89 -22.13 -3.59
N ASN A 3 -17.80 -21.65 -4.18
CA ASN A 3 -17.68 -20.43 -5.01
C ASN A 3 -17.48 -19.07 -4.29
N TYR A 4 -17.09 -19.01 -3.01
CA TYR A 4 -16.62 -17.73 -2.45
C TYR A 4 -15.20 -17.42 -2.93
N PRO A 5 -14.87 -16.19 -3.37
CA PRO A 5 -13.53 -15.86 -3.83
C PRO A 5 -12.47 -16.09 -2.73
N GLU A 6 -11.45 -16.90 -3.05
CA GLU A 6 -10.40 -17.28 -2.11
C GLU A 6 -9.69 -16.07 -1.49
N VAL A 7 -9.41 -15.04 -2.31
CA VAL A 7 -8.79 -13.79 -1.83
C VAL A 7 -9.62 -13.06 -0.77
N LEU A 8 -10.95 -13.12 -0.85
CA LEU A 8 -11.84 -12.48 0.13
C LEU A 8 -11.95 -13.33 1.40
N LYS A 9 -11.89 -14.65 1.26
CA LYS A 9 -11.82 -15.56 2.41
C LYS A 9 -10.53 -15.32 3.19
N ASP A 10 -9.39 -15.32 2.50
CA ASP A 10 -8.09 -15.03 3.10
C ASP A 10 -8.08 -13.65 3.77
N LEU A 11 -8.72 -12.66 3.16
CA LEU A 11 -8.86 -11.35 3.78
C LEU A 11 -9.67 -11.40 5.08
N ALA A 12 -10.81 -12.08 5.09
CA ALA A 12 -11.62 -12.24 6.29
C ALA A 12 -10.82 -12.92 7.42
N ASP A 13 -10.09 -13.99 7.08
CA ASP A 13 -9.26 -14.74 8.02
C ASP A 13 -8.11 -13.88 8.59
N HIS A 14 -7.43 -13.10 7.74
CA HIS A 14 -6.38 -12.17 8.20
C HIS A 14 -6.93 -11.05 9.10
N VAL A 15 -8.08 -10.48 8.76
CA VAL A 15 -8.71 -9.44 9.60
C VAL A 15 -9.12 -10.04 10.95
N ALA A 16 -9.74 -11.21 10.95
CA ALA A 16 -10.11 -11.91 12.18
C ALA A 16 -8.87 -12.18 13.06
N PHE A 17 -7.79 -12.70 12.46
CA PHE A 17 -6.51 -12.90 13.16
C PHE A 17 -6.00 -11.61 13.82
N LEU A 18 -5.94 -10.51 13.07
CA LEU A 18 -5.46 -9.22 13.60
C LEU A 18 -6.35 -8.66 14.72
N MET A 19 -7.65 -8.93 14.70
CA MET A 19 -8.57 -8.52 15.77
C MET A 19 -8.38 -9.40 17.01
N THR A 20 -8.19 -10.71 16.85
CA THR A 20 -7.87 -11.59 17.98
C THR A 20 -6.53 -11.24 18.64
N GLU A 21 -5.51 -10.88 17.86
CA GLU A 21 -4.22 -10.38 18.37
C GLU A 21 -4.38 -9.10 19.23
N ARG A 22 -5.45 -8.34 19.02
CA ARG A 22 -5.78 -7.13 19.80
C ARG A 22 -6.67 -7.40 21.01
N GLY A 23 -7.02 -8.66 21.26
CA GLY A 23 -7.82 -9.09 22.41
C GLY A 23 -9.32 -9.18 22.14
N GLU A 24 -9.76 -9.07 20.88
CA GLU A 24 -11.16 -9.33 20.54
C GLU A 24 -11.50 -10.81 20.66
N LYS A 25 -12.75 -11.10 21.01
CA LYS A 25 -13.25 -12.49 21.05
C LYS A 25 -13.26 -13.10 19.66
N ALA A 26 -12.98 -14.39 19.56
CA ALA A 26 -12.89 -15.10 18.28
C ALA A 26 -14.15 -14.95 17.42
N GLU A 27 -15.33 -15.02 18.03
CA GLU A 27 -16.61 -14.87 17.32
C GLU A 27 -16.79 -13.45 16.76
N ALA A 28 -16.48 -12.43 17.56
CA ALA A 28 -16.57 -11.03 17.14
C ALA A 28 -15.53 -10.71 16.05
N ALA A 29 -14.31 -11.23 16.20
CA ALA A 29 -13.25 -11.09 15.21
C ALA A 29 -13.61 -11.74 13.87
N ALA A 30 -14.17 -12.95 13.89
CA ALA A 30 -14.65 -13.63 12.69
C ALA A 30 -15.79 -12.85 12.01
N GLU A 31 -16.74 -12.31 12.79
CA GLU A 31 -17.82 -11.47 12.27
C GLU A 31 -17.28 -10.19 11.61
N ILE A 32 -16.33 -9.50 12.24
CA ILE A 32 -15.68 -8.30 11.69
C ILE A 32 -14.92 -8.65 10.40
N GLY A 33 -14.18 -9.75 10.39
CA GLY A 33 -13.45 -10.21 9.21
C GLY A 33 -14.39 -10.47 8.03
N PHE A 34 -15.47 -11.21 8.27
CA PHE A 34 -16.47 -11.50 7.24
C PHE A 34 -17.16 -10.22 6.73
N LYS A 35 -17.60 -9.33 7.63
CA LYS A 35 -18.20 -8.04 7.26
C LYS A 35 -17.26 -7.18 6.42
N THR A 36 -15.97 -7.19 6.74
CA THR A 36 -14.95 -6.46 5.98
C THR A 36 -14.80 -7.02 4.56
N ALA A 37 -14.73 -8.34 4.42
CA ALA A 37 -14.64 -8.99 3.11
C ALA A 37 -15.89 -8.73 2.25
N GLU A 38 -17.08 -8.79 2.83
CA GLU A 38 -18.33 -8.49 2.11
C GLU A 38 -18.43 -7.02 1.70
N PHE A 39 -18.02 -6.09 2.57
CA PHE A 39 -17.96 -4.66 2.22
C PHE A 39 -17.08 -4.44 0.98
N LEU A 40 -15.90 -5.06 0.93
CA LEU A 40 -15.00 -4.94 -0.21
C LEU A 40 -15.54 -5.63 -1.46
N ARG A 41 -16.20 -6.78 -1.31
CA ARG A 41 -16.87 -7.46 -2.42
C ARG A 41 -17.95 -6.58 -3.05
N GLU A 42 -18.75 -5.89 -2.25
CA GLU A 42 -19.84 -5.03 -2.72
C GLU A 42 -19.33 -3.76 -3.39
N HIS A 43 -18.29 -3.13 -2.84
CA HIS A 43 -17.79 -1.84 -3.33
C HIS A 43 -16.76 -1.97 -4.45
N TRP A 44 -15.93 -3.02 -4.42
CA TRP A 44 -14.81 -3.21 -5.34
C TRP A 44 -14.97 -4.40 -6.27
N GLY A 45 -16.04 -5.19 -6.10
CA GLY A 45 -16.39 -6.29 -7.00
C GLY A 45 -16.52 -5.82 -8.44
N GLY A 46 -16.02 -6.64 -9.38
CA GLY A 46 -16.01 -6.33 -10.81
C GLY A 46 -14.83 -5.47 -11.29
N GLN A 47 -14.01 -4.94 -10.38
CA GLN A 47 -12.82 -4.16 -10.72
C GLN A 47 -11.56 -5.04 -10.75
N LYS A 48 -10.58 -4.70 -11.60
CA LYS A 48 -9.25 -5.32 -11.56
C LYS A 48 -8.37 -4.57 -10.55
N ILE A 49 -8.09 -5.20 -9.41
CA ILE A 49 -7.28 -4.59 -8.35
C ILE A 49 -5.86 -5.15 -8.41
N TYR A 50 -4.88 -4.28 -8.61
CA TYR A 50 -3.46 -4.63 -8.53
C TYR A 50 -2.89 -4.22 -7.17
N ILE A 51 -2.40 -5.19 -6.40
CA ILE A 51 -1.71 -4.96 -5.12
C ILE A 51 -0.20 -5.08 -5.36
N PRO A 52 0.57 -3.96 -5.38
CA PRO A 52 2.01 -4.01 -5.58
C PRO A 52 2.72 -4.62 -4.35
N LYS A 53 3.76 -5.45 -4.58
CA LYS A 53 4.57 -6.13 -3.55
C LYS A 53 5.43 -5.22 -2.64
N GLY A 54 5.13 -3.93 -2.55
CA GLY A 54 5.64 -3.10 -1.45
C GLY A 54 7.04 -2.51 -1.56
N ILE A 55 7.83 -2.77 -2.62
CA ILE A 55 9.12 -2.05 -2.81
C ILE A 55 8.90 -0.53 -2.88
N THR A 56 7.72 -0.09 -3.33
CA THR A 56 7.34 1.32 -3.47
C THR A 56 6.57 1.90 -2.29
N PHE A 57 6.03 1.10 -1.35
CA PHE A 57 5.22 1.62 -0.24
C PHE A 57 6.06 1.92 1.01
N ALA A 58 7.15 1.18 1.23
CA ALA A 58 8.11 1.46 2.28
C ALA A 58 9.15 2.51 1.85
N ALA A 59 8.72 3.59 1.19
CA ALA A 59 9.58 4.77 1.08
C ALA A 59 9.76 5.31 2.49
N SER A 60 10.95 5.14 3.07
CA SER A 60 11.25 5.72 4.37
C SER A 60 11.00 7.23 4.31
N GLN A 61 10.64 7.86 5.43
CA GLN A 61 10.47 9.32 5.50
C GLN A 61 11.69 10.06 4.91
N ARG A 62 12.89 9.50 5.11
CA ARG A 62 14.14 9.98 4.52
C ARG A 62 14.13 9.93 2.99
N ASP A 63 13.69 8.84 2.39
CA ASP A 63 13.69 8.66 0.94
C ASP A 63 12.66 9.60 0.26
N ILE A 64 11.55 9.90 0.94
CA ILE A 64 10.56 10.93 0.53
C ILE A 64 11.20 12.33 0.53
N GLU A 65 11.92 12.67 1.61
CA GLU A 65 12.60 13.96 1.76
C GLU A 65 13.69 14.14 0.71
N ILE A 66 14.54 13.12 0.51
CA ILE A 66 15.59 13.11 -0.51
C ILE A 66 14.99 13.35 -1.90
N TYR A 67 13.89 12.68 -2.23
CA TYR A 67 13.22 12.86 -3.52
C TYR A 67 12.66 14.27 -3.69
N GLY A 68 12.02 14.83 -2.66
CA GLY A 68 11.48 16.19 -2.68
C GLY A 68 12.55 17.28 -2.86
N ARG A 69 13.78 17.01 -2.38
CA ARG A 69 14.93 17.93 -2.48
C ARG A 69 15.78 17.72 -3.73
N PHE A 70 15.55 16.66 -4.51
CA PHE A 70 16.38 16.33 -5.67
C PHE A 70 16.07 17.25 -6.87
N ARG A 71 17.09 17.98 -7.35
CA ARG A 71 17.01 18.93 -8.48
C ARG A 71 17.75 18.45 -9.73
N GLY A 72 18.32 17.23 -9.70
CA GLY A 72 19.16 16.69 -10.78
C GLY A 72 20.63 17.13 -10.71
N THR A 73 20.90 18.36 -10.29
CA THR A 73 22.27 18.92 -10.20
C THR A 73 22.90 18.81 -8.81
N ASN A 74 22.10 18.57 -7.76
CA ASN A 74 22.55 18.51 -6.36
C ASN A 74 22.79 17.09 -5.83
N ALA A 75 23.06 16.12 -6.72
CA ALA A 75 23.17 14.71 -6.37
C ALA A 75 24.29 14.44 -5.34
N LEU A 76 25.46 15.05 -5.53
CA LEU A 76 26.62 14.86 -4.64
C LEU A 76 26.37 15.43 -3.24
N ASP A 77 25.67 16.57 -3.14
CA ASP A 77 25.37 17.21 -1.87
C ASP A 77 24.37 16.37 -1.05
N LEU A 78 23.33 15.86 -1.70
CA LEU A 78 22.37 14.94 -1.07
C LEU A 78 23.03 13.64 -0.63
N CYS A 79 23.95 13.09 -1.42
CA CYS A 79 24.70 11.89 -1.03
C CYS A 79 25.51 12.12 0.25
N ARG A 80 26.17 13.28 0.38
CA ARG A 80 26.95 13.64 1.57
C ARG A 80 26.06 13.87 2.80
N GLU A 81 24.99 14.64 2.63
CA GLU A 81 24.07 15.01 3.70
C GLU A 81 23.37 13.79 4.32
N TYR A 82 22.86 12.90 3.47
CA TYR A 82 22.14 11.70 3.91
C TYR A 82 23.04 10.46 4.06
N LYS A 83 24.36 10.61 3.84
CA LYS A 83 25.37 9.55 3.92
C LYS A 83 24.99 8.32 3.08
N ILE A 84 24.57 8.54 1.84
CA ILE A 84 24.21 7.50 0.88
C ILE A 84 25.11 7.54 -0.36
N THR A 85 25.18 6.41 -1.06
CA THR A 85 25.90 6.35 -2.34
C THR A 85 25.07 6.99 -3.45
N ASN A 86 25.76 7.43 -4.51
CA ASN A 86 25.11 7.96 -5.70
C ASN A 86 24.17 6.92 -6.36
N THR A 87 24.57 5.65 -6.36
CA THR A 87 23.73 4.53 -6.79
C THR A 87 22.44 4.44 -5.97
N ARG A 88 22.53 4.54 -4.63
CA ARG A 88 21.36 4.50 -3.75
C ARG A 88 20.45 5.70 -3.97
N LEU A 89 21.01 6.89 -4.19
CA LEU A 89 20.24 8.09 -4.52
C LEU A 89 19.39 7.85 -5.78
N TYR A 90 19.99 7.38 -6.88
CA TYR A 90 19.23 7.13 -8.11
C TYR A 90 18.22 5.98 -7.99
N GLN A 91 18.49 4.95 -7.17
CA GLN A 91 17.49 3.93 -6.84
C GLN A 91 16.26 4.53 -6.15
N ILE A 92 16.48 5.44 -5.19
CA ILE A 92 15.41 6.19 -4.52
C ILE A 92 14.63 7.02 -5.54
N ILE A 93 15.31 7.80 -6.39
CA ILE A 93 14.65 8.63 -7.41
C ILE A 93 13.84 7.78 -8.39
N HIS A 94 14.38 6.65 -8.84
CA HIS A 94 13.69 5.74 -9.76
C HIS A 94 12.44 5.12 -9.11
N ALA A 95 12.56 4.63 -7.88
CA ALA A 95 11.44 4.06 -7.12
C ALA A 95 10.33 5.10 -6.89
N MET A 96 10.69 6.32 -6.49
CA MET A 96 9.75 7.41 -6.23
C MET A 96 9.06 7.93 -7.49
N ARG A 97 9.76 7.96 -8.65
CA ARG A 97 9.13 8.28 -9.95
C ARG A 97 8.12 7.22 -10.38
N LYS A 98 8.41 5.94 -10.12
CA LYS A 98 7.46 4.85 -10.38
C LYS A 98 6.22 4.94 -9.48
N PHE A 99 6.41 5.35 -8.23
CA PHE A 99 5.31 5.57 -7.27
C PHE A 99 4.43 6.78 -7.63
N ARG A 100 5.04 7.92 -8.01
CA ARG A 100 4.31 9.13 -8.41
C ARG A 100 3.81 9.12 -9.85
N ARG A 101 4.12 8.07 -10.63
CA ARG A 101 3.48 7.90 -11.93
C ARG A 101 1.97 7.83 -11.66
N PRO A 102 1.14 8.64 -12.34
CA PRO A 102 -0.30 8.57 -12.12
C PRO A 102 -0.76 7.11 -12.28
N PRO A 103 -1.74 6.67 -11.49
CA PRO A 103 -2.36 5.37 -11.70
C PRO A 103 -2.72 5.23 -13.17
N ASP A 104 -2.68 4.00 -13.67
CA ASP A 104 -3.12 3.71 -15.03
C ASP A 104 -4.46 4.43 -15.28
N PRO A 105 -4.63 5.21 -16.36
CA PRO A 105 -5.90 5.88 -16.62
C PRO A 105 -7.08 4.90 -16.73
N GLU A 106 -6.83 3.60 -16.95
CA GLU A 106 -7.85 2.55 -16.90
C GLU A 106 -8.18 2.05 -15.46
N GLN A 107 -7.44 2.48 -14.45
CA GLN A 107 -7.64 2.12 -13.06
C GLN A 107 -8.53 3.16 -12.34
N PRO A 108 -9.79 2.84 -12.00
CA PRO A 108 -10.63 3.73 -11.20
C PRO A 108 -10.02 3.98 -9.81
N GLU A 109 -10.27 5.18 -9.25
CA GLU A 109 -9.79 5.52 -7.91
C GLU A 109 -10.39 4.58 -6.86
N LEU A 110 -9.56 3.72 -6.27
CA LEU A 110 -9.96 2.72 -5.28
C LEU A 110 -10.41 3.33 -3.94
N PHE A 111 -10.00 4.56 -3.64
CA PHE A 111 -10.24 5.20 -2.36
C PHE A 111 -10.75 6.61 -2.61
N LYS A 112 -12.08 6.79 -2.62
CA LYS A 112 -12.62 8.09 -2.24
C LYS A 112 -12.32 8.24 -0.75
N GLU A 113 -11.67 9.33 -0.36
CA GLU A 113 -11.49 9.65 1.05
C GLU A 113 -12.81 9.43 1.78
N VAL A 114 -12.83 8.49 2.71
CA VAL A 114 -13.90 8.41 3.69
C VAL A 114 -13.64 9.59 4.62
N ALA A 115 -14.14 10.76 4.23
CA ALA A 115 -14.10 11.95 5.03
C ALA A 115 -14.82 11.67 6.36
N LYS A 116 -14.15 12.08 7.43
CA LYS A 116 -14.52 11.90 8.82
C LYS A 116 -15.82 12.62 9.18
#